data_AF-A0AAV3KD94-F1
#
_entry.id   AF-A0AAV3KD94-F1
#
_cell.length_a   1.000
_cell.length_b   1.000
_cell.length_c   1.000
_cell.angle_alpha   90.00
_cell.angle_beta   90.00
_cell.angle_gamma   90.00
#
_symmetry.space_group_name_H-M   'P 1'
#
loop_
_entity.id
_entity.type
_entity.pdbx_description
1 polymer ?
#
loop_
_entity_poly.entity_id
_entity_poly.type
_entity_poly.pdbx_seq_one_letter_code
_entity_poly.pdbx_strand_id
1 'polypeptide(L)'
;MKTFNEFSTAVTDHFIQNVIFIDDKAYNKNGPKDQHEFDAQEVTKIFSKKGKICAVYKPQLVSDLEYLTSIANKSDVTILDWQIVLDEEPAEGGSQNDEEDAEEDDVRGVYTKKIITSLLGDIDNQHCIKLILIYTGEVDLPKIASEINSALTEKNISGFSINQDDPCTVMSNNCKIMVISKANGGVGRAQHLPQLANKTKSYEELPDFISLQFTEMTSGLLSNFAMESLAEIRKNFHHILTLFSKELDAAYLAHQTLLPNTFDANELLVQLLSDTFSSIIRYKNLNQFLNEDKVKLWLDHNIEDGVKPFYKDDGTQDNVFYQRNADILLRLLRSDSDVNNKFTSSLISSDGQQLSTKKIGILIKKYATTLFAEFDKTEEINKNFAKLCYHRSAIFSPHHLPFLSLGTVVKSTLDNGGYYICIQQRCDSVRIQEGEMRRFLFISLEEVNDGGFNFLTPNGIKLKIDKSTYSLRTVKFSGTNGFALATKCEIDSKKYFEPSYYSKGKEHSERFEFIIELKELYAQRIVEEYSSSLSRVGLDEPEWVRRLN
;
A
#
# COMPACT_ATOMS: atom_id res chain seq x y z
N MET A 1 1.58 32.18 0.69
CA MET A 1 1.89 30.97 1.49
C MET A 1 1.23 29.83 0.76
N LYS A 2 1.95 28.78 0.36
CA LYS A 2 1.32 27.66 -0.36
C LYS A 2 0.46 26.84 0.61
N THR A 3 -0.74 26.43 0.21
CA THR A 3 -1.58 25.55 1.05
C THR A 3 -0.97 24.13 1.11
N PHE A 4 -1.40 23.30 2.07
CA PHE A 4 -0.95 21.89 2.11
C PHE A 4 -1.32 21.14 0.82
N ASN A 5 -2.50 21.39 0.27
CA ASN A 5 -2.92 20.78 -0.99
C ASN A 5 -2.04 21.22 -2.17
N GLU A 6 -1.67 22.50 -2.28
CA GLU A 6 -0.72 22.95 -3.30
C GLU A 6 0.66 22.28 -3.15
N PHE A 7 1.11 22.06 -1.92
CA PHE A 7 2.34 21.31 -1.64
C PHE A 7 2.20 19.85 -2.09
N SER A 8 1.14 19.15 -1.69
CA SER A 8 0.88 17.77 -2.11
C SER A 8 0.77 17.66 -3.63
N THR A 9 0.06 18.58 -4.29
CA THR A 9 -0.07 18.60 -5.75
C THR A 9 1.26 18.79 -6.46
N ALA A 10 2.16 19.61 -5.93
CA ALA A 10 3.51 19.74 -6.49
C ALA A 10 4.31 18.44 -6.40
N VAL A 11 4.18 17.69 -5.28
CA VAL A 11 4.83 16.39 -5.11
C VAL A 11 4.23 15.35 -6.07
N THR A 12 2.91 15.30 -6.16
CA THR A 12 2.18 14.41 -7.08
C THR A 12 2.54 14.71 -8.54
N ASP A 13 2.66 15.97 -8.93
CA ASP A 13 3.03 16.35 -10.29
C ASP A 13 4.44 15.89 -10.67
N HIS A 14 5.38 15.91 -9.72
CA HIS A 14 6.73 15.38 -9.92
C HIS A 14 6.76 13.84 -10.01
N PHE A 15 5.87 13.17 -9.27
CA PHE A 15 5.74 11.72 -9.25
C PHE A 15 5.10 11.15 -10.52
N ILE A 16 4.02 11.75 -11.01
CA ILE A 16 3.32 11.32 -12.23
C ILE A 16 4.17 11.63 -13.45
N GLN A 17 4.53 10.61 -14.22
CA GLN A 17 5.33 10.77 -15.44
C GLN A 17 4.67 10.16 -16.67
N ASN A 18 3.97 9.04 -16.52
CA ASN A 18 3.44 8.28 -17.65
C ASN A 18 1.91 8.33 -17.68
N VAL A 19 1.37 9.05 -18.65
CA VAL A 19 -0.07 9.13 -18.92
C VAL A 19 -0.35 8.46 -20.26
N ILE A 20 -1.36 7.59 -20.30
CA ILE A 20 -1.79 6.95 -21.55
C ILE A 20 -3.18 7.41 -21.94
N PHE A 21 -3.40 7.54 -23.25
CA PHE A 21 -4.71 7.73 -23.87
C PHE A 21 -5.02 6.53 -24.76
N ILE A 22 -6.24 6.02 -24.66
CA ILE A 22 -6.77 4.98 -25.55
C ILE A 22 -8.03 5.55 -26.20
N ASP A 23 -7.95 5.82 -27.50
CA ASP A 23 -9.01 6.46 -28.30
C ASP A 23 -8.93 5.93 -29.74
N ASP A 24 -10.00 5.29 -30.22
CA ASP A 24 -10.11 4.67 -31.56
C ASP A 24 -10.14 5.71 -32.69
N LYS A 25 -10.39 6.99 -32.39
CA LYS A 25 -10.37 8.10 -33.35
C LYS A 25 -9.04 8.84 -33.37
N ALA A 26 -8.04 8.38 -32.63
CA ALA A 26 -6.72 8.98 -32.66
C ALA A 26 -6.07 8.95 -34.07
N TYR A 27 -5.25 9.95 -34.37
CA TYR A 27 -4.46 10.06 -35.62
C TYR A 27 -5.25 10.14 -36.94
N ASN A 28 -6.52 10.56 -36.91
CA ASN A 28 -7.30 10.75 -38.14
C ASN A 28 -6.72 11.90 -39.00
N LYS A 29 -6.47 11.64 -40.29
CA LYS A 29 -5.68 12.50 -41.20
C LYS A 29 -6.40 13.76 -41.71
N ASN A 30 -7.70 13.93 -41.47
CA ASN A 30 -8.49 14.99 -42.11
C ASN A 30 -8.59 16.31 -41.30
N GLY A 31 -7.95 16.40 -40.13
CA GLY A 31 -8.03 17.54 -39.22
C GLY A 31 -9.44 17.72 -38.62
N PRO A 32 -9.58 18.39 -37.46
CA PRO A 32 -10.83 18.43 -36.69
C PRO A 32 -11.95 19.08 -37.51
N LYS A 33 -12.83 18.25 -38.10
CA LYS A 33 -14.07 18.70 -38.74
C LYS A 33 -15.28 18.44 -37.84
N ASP A 34 -15.20 17.45 -36.94
CA ASP A 34 -16.27 17.08 -36.01
C ASP A 34 -15.91 17.27 -34.52
N GLN A 35 -16.94 17.49 -33.69
CA GLN A 35 -16.85 17.67 -32.23
C GLN A 35 -16.27 16.44 -31.46
N HIS A 36 -15.98 15.36 -32.18
CA HIS A 36 -15.51 14.07 -31.66
C HIS A 36 -14.06 13.74 -32.03
N GLU A 37 -13.34 14.62 -32.75
CA GLU A 37 -11.99 14.31 -33.21
C GLU A 37 -10.93 14.51 -32.11
N PHE A 38 -10.05 13.51 -31.96
CA PHE A 38 -8.96 13.50 -31.00
C PHE A 38 -7.64 13.96 -31.64
N ASP A 39 -7.08 15.08 -31.18
CA ASP A 39 -5.77 15.57 -31.64
C ASP A 39 -4.63 15.04 -30.77
N ALA A 40 -4.06 13.91 -31.20
CA ALA A 40 -2.93 13.28 -30.53
C ALA A 40 -1.68 14.19 -30.48
N GLN A 41 -1.46 15.01 -31.52
CA GLN A 41 -0.27 15.87 -31.59
C GLN A 41 -0.39 17.01 -30.58
N GLU A 42 -1.55 17.63 -30.48
CA GLU A 42 -1.84 18.68 -29.51
C GLU A 42 -1.73 18.17 -28.07
N VAL A 43 -2.38 17.04 -27.77
CA VAL A 43 -2.33 16.43 -26.43
C VAL A 43 -0.90 16.10 -26.03
N THR A 44 -0.14 15.40 -26.87
CA THR A 44 1.27 15.07 -26.55
C THR A 44 2.13 16.33 -26.39
N LYS A 45 1.88 17.39 -27.17
CA LYS A 45 2.57 18.68 -27.02
C LYS A 45 2.24 19.37 -25.69
N ILE A 46 1.00 19.29 -25.22
CA ILE A 46 0.58 19.88 -23.94
C ILE A 46 1.23 19.14 -22.76
N PHE A 47 1.17 17.81 -22.75
CA PHE A 47 1.76 17.01 -21.67
C PHE A 47 3.29 17.12 -21.63
N SER A 48 3.96 17.17 -22.79
CA SER A 48 5.42 17.35 -22.85
C SER A 48 5.87 18.70 -22.29
N LYS A 49 5.11 19.79 -22.48
CA LYS A 49 5.38 21.09 -21.84
C LYS A 49 5.32 21.02 -20.30
N LYS A 50 4.58 20.05 -19.75
CA LYS A 50 4.49 19.76 -18.32
C LYS A 50 5.49 18.68 -17.86
N GLY A 51 6.40 18.25 -18.74
CA GLY A 51 7.41 17.22 -18.42
C GLY A 51 6.86 15.80 -18.31
N LYS A 52 5.64 15.55 -18.81
CA LYS A 52 4.97 14.24 -18.75
C LYS A 52 5.08 13.51 -20.09
N ILE A 53 5.30 12.21 -20.04
CA ILE A 53 5.24 11.31 -21.19
C ILE A 53 3.76 10.99 -21.42
N CYS A 54 3.26 11.37 -22.60
CA CYS A 54 1.89 11.09 -23.03
C CYS A 54 1.92 10.18 -24.25
N ALA A 55 1.50 8.93 -24.06
CA ALA A 55 1.37 7.94 -25.13
C ALA A 55 -0.10 7.81 -25.55
N VAL A 56 -0.37 7.85 -26.85
CA VAL A 56 -1.71 7.72 -27.42
C VAL A 56 -1.78 6.44 -28.24
N TYR A 57 -2.72 5.57 -27.88
CA TYR A 57 -2.97 4.30 -28.54
C TYR A 57 -4.31 4.34 -29.29
N LYS A 58 -4.28 3.92 -30.56
CA LYS A 58 -5.45 3.76 -31.41
C LYS A 58 -5.72 2.27 -31.62
N PRO A 59 -6.61 1.66 -30.83
CA PRO A 59 -6.97 0.27 -31.07
C PRO A 59 -7.79 0.13 -32.36
N GLN A 60 -7.61 -0.99 -33.05
CA GLN A 60 -8.33 -1.33 -34.29
C GLN A 60 -9.09 -2.65 -34.16
N LEU A 61 -8.46 -3.65 -33.55
CA LEU A 61 -9.00 -5.00 -33.42
C LEU A 61 -9.34 -5.35 -31.97
N VAL A 62 -10.27 -6.27 -31.76
CA VAL A 62 -10.58 -6.79 -30.42
C VAL A 62 -9.37 -7.46 -29.75
N SER A 63 -8.47 -8.07 -30.52
CA SER A 63 -7.23 -8.66 -30.00
C SER A 63 -6.25 -7.62 -29.45
N ASP A 64 -6.41 -6.34 -29.78
CA ASP A 64 -5.57 -5.26 -29.24
C ASP A 64 -5.79 -5.03 -27.74
N LEU A 65 -6.94 -5.43 -27.20
CA LEU A 65 -7.32 -5.19 -25.81
C LEU A 65 -6.34 -5.79 -24.80
N GLU A 66 -5.67 -6.90 -25.15
CA GLU A 66 -4.72 -7.57 -24.27
C GLU A 66 -3.49 -6.68 -24.02
N TYR A 67 -2.85 -6.17 -25.08
CA TYR A 67 -1.69 -5.30 -24.92
C TYR A 67 -2.08 -3.93 -24.35
N LEU A 68 -3.28 -3.42 -24.68
CA LEU A 68 -3.81 -2.17 -24.11
C LEU A 68 -3.99 -2.27 -22.60
N THR A 69 -4.49 -3.41 -22.11
CA THR A 69 -4.59 -3.66 -20.67
C THR A 69 -3.20 -3.76 -20.04
N SER A 70 -2.25 -4.43 -20.72
CA SER A 70 -0.86 -4.54 -20.25
C SER A 70 -0.16 -3.18 -20.14
N ILE A 71 -0.37 -2.27 -21.09
CA ILE A 71 0.22 -0.93 -21.03
C ILE A 71 -0.49 -0.03 -20.00
N ALA A 72 -1.82 -0.15 -19.87
CA ALA A 72 -2.59 0.52 -18.82
C ALA A 72 -2.12 0.10 -17.41
N ASN A 73 -1.74 -1.16 -17.24
CA ASN A 73 -1.16 -1.66 -16.00
C ASN A 73 0.14 -0.92 -15.63
N LYS A 74 0.98 -0.58 -16.61
CA LYS A 74 2.28 0.12 -16.40
C LYS A 74 2.16 1.64 -16.27
N SER A 75 1.03 2.22 -16.61
CA SER A 75 0.81 3.67 -16.56
C SER A 75 0.54 4.16 -15.13
N ASP A 76 0.92 5.42 -14.87
CA ASP A 76 0.53 6.11 -13.63
C ASP A 76 -0.95 6.51 -13.70
N VAL A 77 -1.41 6.93 -14.89
CA VAL A 77 -2.79 7.37 -15.16
C VAL A 77 -3.25 6.89 -16.53
N THR A 78 -4.46 6.34 -16.57
CA THR A 78 -5.10 5.85 -17.81
C THR A 78 -6.27 6.74 -18.20
N ILE A 79 -6.30 7.20 -19.45
CA ILE A 79 -7.41 7.97 -20.02
C ILE A 79 -8.03 7.18 -21.16
N LEU A 80 -9.33 6.92 -21.09
CA LEU A 80 -10.07 6.11 -22.06
C LEU A 80 -11.16 6.95 -22.71
N ASP A 81 -11.35 6.83 -24.02
CA ASP A 81 -12.62 7.23 -24.62
C ASP A 81 -13.72 6.23 -24.18
N TRP A 82 -14.94 6.73 -24.00
CA TRP A 82 -16.10 5.89 -23.76
C TRP A 82 -16.55 5.17 -25.03
N GLN A 83 -16.45 5.83 -26.18
CA GLN A 83 -16.93 5.31 -27.46
C GLN A 83 -15.79 4.68 -28.28
N ILE A 84 -15.13 3.67 -27.74
CA ILE A 84 -14.17 2.87 -28.51
C ILE A 84 -14.94 1.89 -29.38
N VAL A 85 -14.75 1.91 -30.71
CA VAL A 85 -15.30 0.92 -31.65
C VAL A 85 -14.15 0.14 -32.27
N LEU A 86 -14.24 -1.19 -32.27
CA LEU A 86 -13.21 -2.09 -32.78
C LEU A 86 -13.81 -3.03 -33.82
N ASP A 87 -13.03 -3.36 -34.83
CA ASP A 87 -13.38 -4.36 -35.83
C ASP A 87 -13.15 -5.78 -35.27
N GLU A 88 -14.02 -6.71 -35.62
CA GLU A 88 -13.80 -8.14 -35.37
C GLU A 88 -12.81 -8.71 -36.39
N GLU A 89 -12.01 -9.70 -35.98
CA GLU A 89 -11.04 -10.33 -36.90
C GLU A 89 -11.79 -10.96 -38.08
N PRO A 90 -11.33 -10.77 -39.33
CA PRO A 90 -11.95 -11.39 -40.48
C PRO A 90 -11.85 -12.91 -40.32
N ALA A 91 -13.00 -13.58 -40.17
CA ALA A 91 -13.06 -15.02 -40.06
C ALA A 91 -12.36 -15.66 -41.28
N GLU A 92 -11.35 -16.50 -41.04
CA GLU A 92 -10.75 -17.29 -42.11
C GLU A 92 -11.81 -18.28 -42.65
N GLY A 93 -12.47 -17.91 -43.76
CA GLY A 93 -13.26 -18.82 -44.58
C GLY A 93 -14.76 -18.94 -44.28
N GLY A 94 -15.45 -17.85 -43.96
CA GLY A 94 -16.92 -17.82 -43.85
C GLY A 94 -17.56 -16.91 -44.89
N SER A 95 -18.39 -17.46 -45.76
CA SER A 95 -19.21 -16.74 -46.74
C SER A 95 -20.03 -15.61 -46.10
N GLN A 96 -19.96 -14.42 -46.71
CA GLN A 96 -20.91 -13.33 -46.48
C GLN A 96 -22.34 -13.82 -46.72
N ASN A 97 -23.12 -13.90 -45.65
CA ASN A 97 -24.57 -13.77 -45.73
C ASN A 97 -24.94 -12.58 -44.86
N ASP A 98 -25.32 -11.50 -45.53
CA ASP A 98 -26.03 -10.36 -44.95
C ASP A 98 -27.44 -10.82 -44.49
N GLU A 99 -28.00 -10.05 -43.54
CA GLU A 99 -29.38 -10.12 -43.03
C GLU A 99 -29.67 -11.08 -41.86
N GLU A 100 -29.16 -10.74 -40.67
CA GLU A 100 -29.95 -10.86 -39.44
C GLU A 100 -29.98 -9.49 -38.75
N ASP A 101 -31.18 -8.90 -38.65
CA ASP A 101 -31.47 -7.73 -37.83
C ASP A 101 -31.20 -8.09 -36.36
N ALA A 102 -29.94 -7.96 -35.93
CA ALA A 102 -29.60 -7.97 -34.51
C ALA A 102 -30.22 -6.72 -33.87
N GLU A 103 -30.94 -6.91 -32.75
CA GLU A 103 -31.35 -5.82 -31.87
C GLU A 103 -30.12 -4.91 -31.66
N GLU A 104 -30.25 -3.60 -31.88
CA GLU A 104 -29.19 -2.59 -31.65
C GLU A 104 -28.81 -2.59 -30.16
N ASP A 105 -28.05 -3.58 -29.72
CA ASP A 105 -27.35 -3.55 -28.45
C ASP A 105 -26.43 -2.34 -28.49
N ASP A 106 -26.62 -1.43 -27.55
CA ASP A 106 -25.87 -0.18 -27.47
C ASP A 106 -24.36 -0.48 -27.33
N VAL A 107 -23.63 -0.49 -28.46
CA VAL A 107 -22.21 -0.85 -28.56
C VAL A 107 -21.32 0.12 -27.77
N ARG A 108 -21.87 1.23 -27.27
CA ARG A 108 -21.15 2.28 -26.54
C ARG A 108 -20.58 1.73 -25.21
N GLY A 109 -19.31 1.99 -24.96
CA GLY A 109 -18.64 1.66 -23.71
C GLY A 109 -18.29 0.18 -23.51
N VAL A 110 -18.64 -0.73 -24.43
CA VAL A 110 -18.39 -2.18 -24.27
C VAL A 110 -16.90 -2.47 -24.09
N TYR A 111 -16.05 -1.97 -24.98
CA TYR A 111 -14.61 -2.20 -24.92
C TYR A 111 -13.93 -1.45 -23.79
N THR A 112 -14.38 -0.23 -23.49
CA THR A 112 -13.92 0.55 -22.33
C THR A 112 -14.18 -0.20 -21.02
N LYS A 113 -15.39 -0.75 -20.85
CA LYS A 113 -15.75 -1.62 -19.71
C LYS A 113 -14.86 -2.87 -19.65
N LYS A 114 -14.59 -3.53 -20.79
CA LYS A 114 -13.66 -4.68 -20.87
C LYS A 114 -12.24 -4.33 -20.41
N ILE A 115 -11.67 -3.20 -20.85
CA ILE A 115 -10.34 -2.74 -20.41
C ILE A 115 -10.32 -2.50 -18.89
N ILE A 116 -11.31 -1.77 -18.36
CA ILE A 116 -11.39 -1.45 -16.93
C ILE A 116 -11.52 -2.72 -16.08
N THR A 117 -12.44 -3.62 -16.45
CA THR A 117 -12.66 -4.88 -15.73
C THR A 117 -11.45 -5.80 -15.81
N SER A 118 -10.76 -5.87 -16.95
CA SER A 118 -9.54 -6.66 -17.09
C SER A 118 -8.39 -6.07 -16.27
N LEU A 119 -8.23 -4.74 -16.27
CA LEU A 119 -7.19 -4.04 -15.51
C LEU A 119 -7.37 -4.22 -14.00
N LEU A 120 -8.60 -4.09 -13.52
CA LEU A 120 -8.93 -4.14 -12.08
C LEU A 120 -9.20 -5.57 -11.57
N GLY A 121 -9.42 -6.53 -12.47
CA GLY A 121 -9.50 -7.95 -12.14
C GLY A 121 -8.13 -8.59 -11.85
N ASP A 122 -7.04 -7.96 -12.29
CA ASP A 122 -5.68 -8.41 -12.01
C ASP A 122 -5.37 -8.28 -10.50
N ILE A 123 -4.91 -9.37 -9.89
CA ILE A 123 -4.61 -9.42 -8.45
C ILE A 123 -3.51 -8.43 -8.09
N ASP A 124 -2.55 -8.20 -8.99
CA ASP A 124 -1.46 -7.26 -8.74
C ASP A 124 -1.94 -5.80 -8.66
N ASN A 125 -3.14 -5.50 -9.20
CA ASN A 125 -3.74 -4.16 -9.17
C ASN A 125 -4.70 -3.92 -8.01
N GLN A 126 -5.14 -4.96 -7.29
CA GLN A 126 -6.15 -4.82 -6.22
C GLN A 126 -5.71 -3.94 -5.06
N HIS A 127 -4.39 -3.74 -4.87
CA HIS A 127 -3.81 -2.90 -3.81
C HIS A 127 -3.03 -1.69 -4.33
N CYS A 128 -3.03 -1.45 -5.65
CA CYS A 128 -2.32 -0.35 -6.26
C CYS A 128 -3.19 0.90 -6.37
N ILE A 129 -2.56 2.06 -6.25
CA ILE A 129 -3.25 3.34 -6.49
C ILE A 129 -3.42 3.54 -7.99
N LYS A 130 -4.67 3.67 -8.45
CA LYS A 130 -4.99 3.85 -9.89
C LYS A 130 -5.98 4.99 -10.09
N LEU A 131 -5.65 5.88 -11.03
CA LEU A 131 -6.56 6.92 -11.53
C LEU A 131 -6.91 6.62 -12.98
N ILE A 132 -8.20 6.43 -13.25
CA ILE A 132 -8.74 6.18 -14.59
C ILE A 132 -9.71 7.32 -14.93
N LEU A 133 -9.47 8.00 -16.05
CA LEU A 133 -10.37 9.05 -16.54
C LEU A 133 -11.09 8.55 -17.79
N ILE A 134 -12.42 8.65 -17.80
CA ILE A 134 -13.23 8.42 -19.00
C ILE A 134 -13.49 9.77 -19.64
N TYR A 135 -12.85 10.03 -20.78
CA TYR A 135 -12.88 11.32 -21.46
C TYR A 135 -13.80 11.25 -22.67
N THR A 136 -15.04 11.71 -22.50
CA THR A 136 -16.15 11.43 -23.44
C THR A 136 -16.81 12.69 -24.00
N GLY A 137 -17.37 12.57 -25.20
CA GLY A 137 -18.25 13.58 -25.80
C GLY A 137 -19.73 13.44 -25.40
N GLU A 138 -20.10 12.42 -24.62
CA GLU A 138 -21.46 12.17 -24.15
C GLU A 138 -21.93 13.20 -23.11
N VAL A 139 -23.25 13.36 -22.97
CA VAL A 139 -23.86 14.35 -22.07
C VAL A 139 -24.18 13.76 -20.70
N ASP A 140 -24.61 12.50 -20.65
CA ASP A 140 -25.03 11.83 -19.41
C ASP A 140 -23.85 11.10 -18.73
N LEU A 141 -22.97 11.87 -18.10
CA LEU A 141 -21.81 11.34 -17.38
C LEU A 141 -22.18 10.43 -16.18
N PRO A 142 -23.22 10.74 -15.37
CA PRO A 142 -23.65 9.86 -14.28
C PRO A 142 -24.10 8.48 -14.75
N LYS A 143 -24.80 8.38 -15.89
CA LYS A 143 -25.18 7.10 -16.46
C LYS A 143 -23.97 6.23 -16.79
N ILE A 144 -22.94 6.81 -17.40
CA ILE A 144 -21.68 6.12 -17.72
C ILE A 144 -21.01 5.58 -16.44
N ALA A 145 -20.95 6.40 -15.38
CA ALA A 145 -20.40 5.96 -14.09
C ALA A 145 -21.20 4.79 -13.50
N SER A 146 -22.54 4.83 -13.60
CA SER A 146 -23.40 3.72 -13.16
C SER A 146 -23.15 2.44 -13.96
N GLU A 147 -22.99 2.53 -15.28
CA GLU A 147 -22.70 1.37 -16.13
C GLU A 147 -21.34 0.73 -15.81
N ILE A 148 -20.32 1.54 -15.54
CA ILE A 148 -19.00 1.05 -15.09
C ILE A 148 -19.12 0.31 -13.76
N ASN A 149 -19.86 0.87 -12.81
CA ASN A 149 -20.05 0.24 -11.50
C ASN A 149 -20.80 -1.11 -11.60
N SER A 150 -21.82 -1.19 -12.46
CA SER A 150 -22.53 -2.44 -12.75
C SER A 150 -21.61 -3.49 -13.36
N ALA A 151 -20.79 -3.12 -14.36
CA ALA A 151 -19.85 -4.04 -15.00
C ALA A 151 -18.79 -4.60 -14.04
N LEU A 152 -18.30 -3.78 -13.09
CA LEU A 152 -17.40 -4.23 -12.03
C LEU A 152 -18.09 -5.24 -11.11
N THR A 153 -19.33 -4.96 -10.73
CA THR A 153 -20.14 -5.83 -9.86
C THR A 153 -20.42 -7.18 -10.53
N GLU A 154 -20.79 -7.19 -11.81
CA GLU A 154 -21.02 -8.39 -12.62
C GLU A 154 -19.79 -9.30 -12.71
N LYS A 155 -18.58 -8.71 -12.71
CA LYS A 155 -17.31 -9.44 -12.71
C LYS A 155 -16.82 -9.83 -11.31
N ASN A 156 -17.63 -9.65 -10.27
CA ASN A 156 -17.27 -9.90 -8.87
C ASN A 156 -16.06 -9.07 -8.38
N ILE A 157 -15.82 -7.89 -8.98
CA ILE A 157 -14.79 -6.96 -8.52
C ILE A 157 -15.40 -6.12 -7.40
N SER A 158 -15.03 -6.43 -6.16
CA SER A 158 -15.63 -5.85 -4.95
C SER A 158 -14.92 -4.55 -4.50
N GLY A 159 -15.60 -3.77 -3.65
CA GLY A 159 -15.02 -2.59 -3.00
C GLY A 159 -15.21 -1.26 -3.77
N PHE A 160 -15.96 -1.26 -4.87
CA PHE A 160 -16.30 -0.06 -5.63
C PHE A 160 -17.70 0.45 -5.29
N SER A 161 -17.85 1.77 -5.23
CA SER A 161 -19.15 2.44 -5.10
C SER A 161 -19.12 3.80 -5.80
N ILE A 162 -20.31 4.30 -6.14
CA ILE A 162 -20.47 5.66 -6.68
C ILE A 162 -20.30 6.66 -5.53
N ASN A 163 -19.53 7.72 -5.75
CA ASN A 163 -19.33 8.77 -4.76
C ASN A 163 -20.64 9.55 -4.51
N GLN A 164 -21.00 9.75 -3.25
CA GLN A 164 -22.22 10.45 -2.84
C GLN A 164 -22.19 11.93 -3.25
N ASP A 165 -21.01 12.56 -3.18
CA ASP A 165 -20.82 13.97 -3.52
C ASP A 165 -20.59 14.20 -5.02
N ASP A 166 -20.33 13.13 -5.77
CA ASP A 166 -19.99 13.20 -7.19
C ASP A 166 -20.48 11.95 -7.96
N PRO A 167 -21.68 12.00 -8.55
CA PRO A 167 -22.29 10.85 -9.22
C PRO A 167 -21.56 10.44 -10.52
N CYS A 168 -20.57 11.21 -10.96
CA CYS A 168 -19.74 10.89 -12.14
C CYS A 168 -18.47 10.10 -11.77
N THR A 169 -18.30 9.72 -10.51
CA THR A 169 -17.10 9.06 -10.01
C THR A 169 -17.43 7.74 -9.32
N VAL A 170 -16.75 6.68 -9.74
CA VAL A 170 -16.75 5.36 -9.11
C VAL A 170 -15.42 5.19 -8.38
N MET A 171 -15.45 4.88 -7.07
CA MET A 171 -14.24 4.80 -6.25
C MET A 171 -14.19 3.53 -5.41
N SER A 172 -12.97 3.08 -5.15
CA SER A 172 -12.61 2.17 -4.07
C SER A 172 -11.60 2.85 -3.14
N ASN A 173 -11.06 2.12 -2.16
CA ASN A 173 -10.02 2.65 -1.26
C ASN A 173 -8.73 3.10 -1.98
N ASN A 174 -8.47 2.57 -3.18
CA ASN A 174 -7.21 2.74 -3.90
C ASN A 174 -7.38 2.99 -5.40
N CYS A 175 -8.60 2.93 -5.94
CA CYS A 175 -8.85 3.25 -7.34
C CYS A 175 -9.93 4.33 -7.45
N LYS A 176 -9.72 5.29 -8.36
CA LYS A 176 -10.70 6.32 -8.70
C LYS A 176 -10.92 6.29 -10.21
N ILE A 177 -12.16 6.03 -10.62
CA ILE A 177 -12.61 6.09 -12.01
C ILE A 177 -13.54 7.28 -12.12
N MET A 178 -13.22 8.22 -13.00
CA MET A 178 -14.00 9.45 -13.12
C MET A 178 -14.37 9.74 -14.56
N VAL A 179 -15.65 10.04 -14.78
CA VAL A 179 -16.18 10.41 -16.09
C VAL A 179 -16.14 11.93 -16.25
N ILE A 180 -15.47 12.38 -17.31
CA ILE A 180 -15.28 13.80 -17.64
C ILE A 180 -15.65 14.07 -19.10
N SER A 181 -16.11 15.29 -19.39
CA SER A 181 -16.56 15.68 -20.73
C SER A 181 -15.50 16.47 -21.50
N LYS A 182 -15.41 16.23 -22.82
CA LYS A 182 -14.56 16.98 -23.76
C LYS A 182 -15.06 18.43 -23.88
N ALA A 183 -14.20 19.43 -23.65
CA ALA A 183 -14.59 20.86 -23.72
C ALA A 183 -15.01 21.34 -25.13
N ASN A 184 -14.60 20.62 -26.18
CA ASN A 184 -14.81 21.01 -27.57
C ASN A 184 -16.26 20.76 -28.08
N GLY A 185 -17.15 20.19 -27.25
CA GLY A 185 -18.53 19.82 -27.59
C GLY A 185 -19.55 20.96 -27.69
N GLY A 186 -19.11 22.21 -27.83
CA GLY A 186 -19.97 23.39 -28.07
C GLY A 186 -20.29 24.23 -26.83
N VAL A 187 -20.24 25.56 -27.03
CA VAL A 187 -20.56 26.62 -26.07
C VAL A 187 -22.07 26.62 -25.78
N GLY A 188 -22.52 25.75 -24.89
CA GLY A 188 -23.94 25.63 -24.53
C GLY A 188 -24.28 24.51 -23.53
N ARG A 189 -23.43 23.48 -23.41
CA ARG A 189 -23.66 22.34 -22.49
C ARG A 189 -23.64 22.72 -21.00
N ALA A 190 -22.82 23.72 -20.63
CA ALA A 190 -22.73 24.22 -19.25
C ALA A 190 -23.96 25.03 -18.78
N GLN A 191 -24.89 25.37 -19.68
CA GLN A 191 -26.05 26.22 -19.34
C GLN A 191 -27.20 25.46 -18.65
N HIS A 192 -27.23 24.12 -18.71
CA HIS A 192 -28.35 23.33 -18.17
C HIS A 192 -28.03 22.52 -16.89
N LEU A 193 -26.76 22.33 -16.51
CA LEU A 193 -26.35 21.68 -15.25
C LEU A 193 -25.06 22.32 -14.67
N PRO A 194 -25.18 23.33 -13.79
CA PRO A 194 -24.03 24.03 -13.19
C PRO A 194 -23.06 23.10 -12.44
N GLN A 195 -23.56 21.99 -11.90
CA GLN A 195 -22.79 21.01 -11.14
C GLN A 195 -21.77 20.23 -12.00
N LEU A 196 -22.01 20.12 -13.32
CA LEU A 196 -21.13 19.39 -14.25
C LEU A 196 -20.11 20.30 -14.95
N ALA A 197 -20.18 21.62 -14.76
CA ALA A 197 -19.24 22.56 -15.38
C ALA A 197 -17.78 22.29 -14.98
N ASN A 198 -17.55 21.83 -13.75
CA ASN A 198 -16.22 21.47 -13.25
C ASN A 198 -15.67 20.18 -13.87
N LYS A 199 -16.51 19.38 -14.55
CA LYS A 199 -16.16 18.10 -15.21
C LYS A 199 -15.90 18.23 -16.70
N THR A 200 -16.16 19.39 -17.28
CA THR A 200 -15.72 19.71 -18.64
C THR A 200 -14.27 20.15 -18.61
N LYS A 201 -13.41 19.44 -19.35
CA LYS A 201 -11.97 19.73 -19.41
C LYS A 201 -11.49 19.82 -20.84
N SER A 202 -10.70 20.85 -21.09
CA SER A 202 -9.88 20.98 -22.31
C SER A 202 -8.58 20.17 -22.17
N TYR A 203 -7.87 19.97 -23.29
CA TYR A 203 -6.59 19.29 -23.26
C TYR A 203 -5.56 20.01 -22.39
N GLU A 204 -5.59 21.34 -22.36
CA GLU A 204 -4.71 22.20 -21.58
C GLU A 204 -4.89 22.01 -20.08
N GLU A 205 -6.12 21.74 -19.64
CA GLU A 205 -6.46 21.59 -18.22
C GLU A 205 -6.19 20.17 -17.70
N LEU A 206 -6.15 19.17 -18.58
CA LEU A 206 -6.00 17.76 -18.18
C LEU A 206 -4.75 17.49 -17.34
N PRO A 207 -3.54 17.97 -17.67
CA PRO A 207 -2.34 17.65 -16.87
C PRO A 207 -2.43 18.11 -15.41
N ASP A 208 -2.94 19.33 -15.18
CA ASP A 208 -3.07 19.92 -13.84
C ASP A 208 -4.25 19.28 -13.10
N PHE A 209 -5.33 18.99 -13.82
CA PHE A 209 -6.48 18.27 -13.27
C PHE A 209 -6.11 16.85 -12.82
N ILE A 210 -5.33 16.11 -13.61
CA ILE A 210 -4.82 14.79 -13.23
C ILE A 210 -4.02 14.86 -11.93
N SER A 211 -3.09 15.82 -11.82
CA SER A 211 -2.30 16.00 -10.60
C SER A 211 -3.19 16.31 -9.39
N LEU A 212 -4.20 17.17 -9.55
CA LEU A 212 -5.17 17.47 -8.48
C LEU A 212 -5.95 16.23 -8.05
N GLN A 213 -6.48 15.46 -9.00
CA GLN A 213 -7.33 14.31 -8.71
C GLN A 213 -6.55 13.15 -8.08
N PHE A 214 -5.31 12.97 -8.50
CA PHE A 214 -4.40 12.03 -7.86
C PHE A 214 -3.97 12.51 -6.47
N THR A 215 -3.83 13.83 -6.27
CA THR A 215 -3.58 14.43 -4.94
C THR A 215 -4.73 14.13 -3.98
N GLU A 216 -5.98 14.25 -4.39
CA GLU A 216 -7.13 13.94 -3.53
C GLU A 216 -7.10 12.51 -2.96
N MET A 217 -6.55 11.55 -3.71
CA MET A 217 -6.40 10.16 -3.26
C MET A 217 -5.19 9.94 -2.35
N THR A 218 -4.19 10.81 -2.43
CA THR A 218 -2.85 10.55 -1.84
C THR A 218 -2.36 11.63 -0.89
N SER A 219 -3.09 12.73 -0.69
CA SER A 219 -2.65 13.88 0.10
C SER A 219 -2.40 13.48 1.56
N GLY A 220 -1.13 13.44 1.95
CA GLY A 220 -0.72 13.06 3.30
C GLY A 220 0.78 13.12 3.48
N LEU A 221 1.26 13.34 4.71
CA LEU A 221 2.69 13.48 4.99
C LEU A 221 3.49 12.24 4.55
N LEU A 222 3.02 11.05 4.90
CA LEU A 222 3.70 9.79 4.56
C LEU A 222 3.64 9.48 3.06
N SER A 223 2.48 9.69 2.44
CA SER A 223 2.29 9.49 1.00
C SER A 223 3.15 10.45 0.17
N ASN A 224 3.21 11.72 0.55
CA ASN A 224 4.07 12.71 -0.10
C ASN A 224 5.55 12.34 0.04
N PHE A 225 5.98 11.88 1.22
CA PHE A 225 7.34 11.37 1.40
C PHE A 225 7.63 10.16 0.50
N ALA A 226 6.69 9.22 0.39
CA ALA A 226 6.84 8.03 -0.46
C ALA A 226 6.92 8.40 -1.95
N MET A 227 6.00 9.25 -2.43
CA MET A 227 5.99 9.73 -3.83
C MET A 227 7.29 10.45 -4.20
N GLU A 228 7.75 11.38 -3.35
CA GLU A 228 9.01 12.10 -3.61
C GLU A 228 10.22 11.16 -3.59
N SER A 229 10.25 10.20 -2.66
CA SER A 229 11.33 9.19 -2.59
C SER A 229 11.37 8.31 -3.84
N LEU A 230 10.21 7.85 -4.32
CA LEU A 230 10.10 7.05 -5.54
C LEU A 230 10.48 7.85 -6.80
N ALA A 231 10.07 9.12 -6.88
CA ALA A 231 10.45 10.02 -7.97
C ALA A 231 11.97 10.20 -8.04
N GLU A 232 12.63 10.41 -6.89
CA GLU A 232 14.10 10.54 -6.85
C GLU A 232 14.83 9.22 -7.16
N ILE A 233 14.31 8.06 -6.73
CA ILE A 233 14.87 6.77 -7.15
C ILE A 233 14.77 6.63 -8.68
N ARG A 234 13.61 6.92 -9.26
CA ARG A 234 13.36 6.83 -10.71
C ARG A 234 14.31 7.74 -11.50
N LYS A 235 14.52 8.97 -11.03
CA LYS A 235 15.44 9.95 -11.63
C LYS A 235 16.90 9.47 -11.66
N ASN A 236 17.30 8.66 -10.68
CA ASN A 236 18.66 8.12 -10.57
C ASN A 236 18.80 6.70 -11.15
N PHE A 237 17.76 6.15 -11.79
CA PHE A 237 17.75 4.77 -12.28
C PHE A 237 18.94 4.44 -13.19
N HIS A 238 19.30 5.33 -14.13
CA HIS A 238 20.46 5.13 -15.00
C HIS A 238 21.80 5.12 -14.24
N HIS A 239 21.91 5.89 -13.15
CA HIS A 239 23.09 5.85 -12.29
C HIS A 239 23.17 4.52 -11.53
N ILE A 240 22.04 4.00 -11.03
CA ILE A 240 21.97 2.69 -10.39
C ILE A 240 22.44 1.59 -11.36
N LEU A 241 21.99 1.63 -12.62
CA LEU A 241 22.46 0.69 -13.64
C LEU A 241 23.98 0.80 -13.92
N THR A 242 24.57 1.98 -13.73
CA THR A 242 26.02 2.17 -13.86
C THR A 242 26.79 1.60 -12.66
N LEU A 243 26.18 1.56 -11.47
CA LEU A 243 26.78 0.94 -10.29
C LEU A 243 26.75 -0.60 -10.38
N PHE A 244 25.64 -1.16 -10.87
CA PHE A 244 25.46 -2.58 -11.12
C PHE A 244 25.92 -2.94 -12.55
N SER A 245 27.15 -2.57 -12.86
CA SER A 245 27.72 -2.69 -14.19
C SER A 245 28.15 -4.13 -14.51
N LYS A 246 28.02 -4.56 -15.78
CA LYS A 246 28.44 -5.89 -16.28
C LYS A 246 29.91 -6.22 -16.01
N GLU A 247 30.75 -5.21 -15.82
CA GLU A 247 32.18 -5.34 -15.50
C GLU A 247 32.40 -6.05 -14.15
N LEU A 248 31.39 -6.08 -13.26
CA LEU A 248 31.45 -6.74 -11.96
C LEU A 248 31.02 -8.22 -12.01
N ASP A 249 30.48 -8.70 -13.12
CA ASP A 249 29.91 -10.06 -13.24
C ASP A 249 30.93 -11.14 -12.88
N ALA A 250 32.19 -10.99 -13.32
CA ALA A 250 33.24 -11.95 -13.00
C ALA A 250 33.53 -12.04 -11.49
N ALA A 251 33.52 -10.91 -10.79
CA ALA A 251 33.71 -10.87 -9.34
C ALA A 251 32.51 -11.48 -8.60
N TYR A 252 31.30 -11.21 -9.08
CA TYR A 252 30.07 -11.81 -8.55
C TYR A 252 30.06 -13.34 -8.71
N LEU A 253 30.38 -13.84 -9.91
CA LEU A 253 30.43 -15.29 -10.18
C LEU A 253 31.55 -15.99 -9.39
N ALA A 254 32.70 -15.33 -9.22
CA ALA A 254 33.77 -15.83 -8.37
C ALA A 254 33.29 -15.93 -6.91
N HIS A 255 32.62 -14.90 -6.39
CA HIS A 255 32.02 -14.92 -5.05
C HIS A 255 30.99 -16.04 -4.91
N GLN A 256 30.09 -16.19 -5.88
CA GLN A 256 29.06 -17.23 -5.90
C GLN A 256 29.67 -18.65 -5.90
N THR A 257 30.77 -18.86 -6.64
CA THR A 257 31.49 -20.15 -6.69
C THR A 257 32.14 -20.52 -5.36
N LEU A 258 32.54 -19.52 -4.56
CA LEU A 258 33.15 -19.71 -3.25
C LEU A 258 32.13 -19.98 -2.14
N LEU A 259 30.84 -19.79 -2.40
CA LEU A 259 29.77 -20.03 -1.44
C LEU A 259 29.23 -21.46 -1.55
N PRO A 260 28.99 -22.15 -0.42
CA PRO A 260 28.29 -23.43 -0.42
C PRO A 260 26.85 -23.36 -0.98
N ASN A 261 26.24 -22.18 -0.96
CA ASN A 261 24.88 -21.92 -1.43
C ASN A 261 24.86 -20.68 -2.32
N THR A 262 24.46 -20.88 -3.57
CA THR A 262 24.40 -19.80 -4.56
C THR A 262 23.27 -18.81 -4.27
N PHE A 263 22.26 -19.19 -3.47
CA PHE A 263 21.20 -18.30 -3.03
C PHE A 263 21.73 -17.15 -2.15
N ASP A 264 22.74 -17.41 -1.31
CA ASP A 264 23.30 -16.41 -0.41
C ASP A 264 23.94 -15.24 -1.21
N ALA A 265 24.54 -15.55 -2.37
CA ALA A 265 25.02 -14.52 -3.31
C ALA A 265 23.88 -13.69 -3.92
N ASN A 266 22.73 -14.30 -4.23
CA ASN A 266 21.58 -13.59 -4.76
C ASN A 266 20.95 -12.65 -3.70
N GLU A 267 20.86 -13.08 -2.44
CA GLU A 267 20.38 -12.23 -1.34
C GLU A 267 21.29 -11.01 -1.13
N LEU A 268 22.61 -11.17 -1.29
CA LEU A 268 23.55 -10.05 -1.24
C LEU A 268 23.22 -8.99 -2.31
N LEU A 269 22.83 -9.39 -3.53
CA LEU A 269 22.41 -8.44 -4.58
C LEU A 269 21.18 -7.63 -4.15
N VAL A 270 20.19 -8.29 -3.53
CA VAL A 270 18.98 -7.62 -3.02
C VAL A 270 19.35 -6.61 -1.92
N GLN A 271 20.27 -6.98 -1.03
CA GLN A 271 20.76 -6.08 0.03
C GLN A 271 21.48 -4.86 -0.55
N LEU A 272 22.45 -5.07 -1.45
CA LEU A 272 23.22 -3.99 -2.07
C LEU A 272 22.32 -3.00 -2.82
N LEU A 273 21.29 -3.49 -3.52
CA LEU A 273 20.33 -2.64 -4.21
C LEU A 273 19.48 -1.83 -3.22
N SER A 274 19.04 -2.47 -2.14
CA SER A 274 18.27 -1.82 -1.06
C SER A 274 19.06 -0.72 -0.36
N ASP A 275 20.36 -0.95 -0.11
CA ASP A 275 21.28 0.04 0.45
C ASP A 275 21.52 1.20 -0.52
N THR A 276 21.55 0.92 -1.82
CA THR A 276 21.65 1.95 -2.87
C THR A 276 20.42 2.86 -2.88
N PHE A 277 19.21 2.30 -2.83
CA PHE A 277 17.98 3.09 -2.72
C PHE A 277 17.97 3.96 -1.46
N SER A 278 18.35 3.37 -0.31
CA SER A 278 18.44 4.09 0.95
C SER A 278 19.45 5.24 0.89
N SER A 279 20.58 5.03 0.21
CA SER A 279 21.62 6.05 0.03
C SER A 279 21.14 7.21 -0.83
N ILE A 280 20.43 6.95 -1.94
CA ILE A 280 19.85 7.99 -2.81
C ILE A 280 18.89 8.89 -2.01
N ILE A 281 17.99 8.29 -1.24
CA ILE A 281 17.03 9.01 -0.39
C ILE A 281 17.76 9.91 0.62
N ARG A 282 18.82 9.40 1.26
CA ARG A 282 19.63 10.16 2.23
C ARG A 282 20.45 11.26 1.58
N TYR A 283 21.04 11.05 0.41
CA TYR A 283 21.85 12.07 -0.29
C TYR A 283 21.01 13.27 -0.75
N LYS A 284 19.72 13.06 -1.01
CA LYS A 284 18.76 14.15 -1.26
C LYS A 284 18.20 14.79 0.02
N ASN A 285 18.69 14.39 1.19
CA ASN A 285 18.20 14.83 2.50
C ASN A 285 16.69 14.61 2.69
N LEU A 286 16.12 13.59 2.06
CA LEU A 286 14.68 13.31 2.20
C LEU A 286 14.32 12.81 3.61
N ASN A 287 15.29 12.38 4.41
CA ASN A 287 15.10 12.17 5.85
C ASN A 287 14.71 13.46 6.61
N GLN A 288 14.90 14.64 6.00
CA GLN A 288 14.43 15.94 6.49
C GLN A 288 13.26 16.48 5.65
N PHE A 289 12.67 15.64 4.78
CA PHE A 289 11.59 16.04 3.89
C PHE A 289 10.38 16.57 4.66
N LEU A 290 10.05 15.99 5.81
CA LEU A 290 8.97 16.43 6.70
C LEU A 290 9.52 17.42 7.74
N ASN A 291 9.82 18.63 7.28
CA ASN A 291 10.30 19.71 8.14
C ASN A 291 9.16 20.45 8.86
N GLU A 292 9.50 21.37 9.76
CA GLU A 292 8.54 22.15 10.55
C GLU A 292 7.51 22.87 9.65
N ASP A 293 7.95 23.46 8.54
CA ASP A 293 7.06 24.20 7.62
C ASP A 293 5.98 23.30 7.00
N LYS A 294 6.36 22.13 6.46
CA LYS A 294 5.41 21.21 5.81
C LYS A 294 4.49 20.54 6.82
N VAL A 295 5.01 20.23 8.01
CA VAL A 295 4.20 19.72 9.13
C VAL A 295 3.20 20.79 9.56
N LYS A 296 3.60 22.05 9.64
CA LYS A 296 2.69 23.16 9.95
C LYS A 296 1.58 23.27 8.91
N LEU A 297 1.91 23.23 7.61
CA LEU A 297 0.89 23.24 6.56
C LEU A 297 -0.13 22.10 6.72
N TRP A 298 0.34 20.89 7.05
CA TRP A 298 -0.56 19.77 7.31
C TRP A 298 -1.44 19.99 8.54
N LEU A 299 -0.89 20.53 9.62
CA LEU A 299 -1.66 20.86 10.83
C LEU A 299 -2.73 21.91 10.53
N ASP A 300 -2.36 23.01 9.87
CA ASP A 300 -3.29 24.09 9.49
C ASP A 300 -4.42 23.60 8.58
N HIS A 301 -4.18 22.56 7.78
CA HIS A 301 -5.17 21.99 6.86
C HIS A 301 -6.08 20.93 7.51
N ASN A 302 -5.56 20.11 8.43
CA ASN A 302 -6.27 18.93 8.94
C ASN A 302 -6.75 19.07 10.39
N ILE A 303 -6.23 20.04 11.14
CA ILE A 303 -6.58 20.22 12.55
C ILE A 303 -7.52 21.40 12.69
N GLU A 304 -8.74 21.10 13.12
CA GLU A 304 -9.67 22.13 13.54
C GLU A 304 -9.29 22.66 14.93
N ASP A 305 -9.19 23.99 14.99
CA ASP A 305 -9.01 24.75 16.22
C ASP A 305 -10.20 24.52 17.16
N GLY A 306 -9.91 24.12 18.39
CA GLY A 306 -10.97 23.88 19.35
C GLY A 306 -10.48 23.37 20.69
N VAL A 307 -11.45 23.03 21.52
CA VAL A 307 -11.21 22.47 22.84
C VAL A 307 -11.53 20.98 22.80
N LYS A 308 -10.61 20.14 23.26
CA LYS A 308 -10.78 18.68 23.27
C LYS A 308 -10.70 18.14 24.70
N PRO A 309 -11.50 17.12 25.04
CA PRO A 309 -11.47 16.53 26.37
C PRO A 309 -10.21 15.68 26.56
N PHE A 310 -9.75 15.57 27.80
CA PHE A 310 -8.94 14.43 28.21
C PHE A 310 -9.81 13.19 28.33
N TYR A 311 -9.18 12.02 28.31
CA TYR A 311 -9.86 10.74 28.48
C TYR A 311 -9.35 10.05 29.75
N LYS A 312 -10.27 9.38 30.45
CA LYS A 312 -9.96 8.50 31.58
C LYS A 312 -9.46 7.16 31.06
N ASP A 313 -8.97 6.32 31.97
CA ASP A 313 -8.34 5.05 31.62
C ASP A 313 -9.29 4.03 30.96
N ASP A 314 -10.60 4.22 31.19
CA ASP A 314 -11.71 3.46 30.62
C ASP A 314 -12.20 4.01 29.27
N GLY A 315 -11.57 5.07 28.74
CA GLY A 315 -11.95 5.71 27.49
C GLY A 315 -13.10 6.72 27.60
N THR A 316 -13.68 6.93 28.79
CA THR A 316 -14.70 7.97 28.98
C THR A 316 -14.06 9.36 29.00
N GLN A 317 -14.81 10.37 28.54
CA GLN A 317 -14.36 11.76 28.60
C GLN A 317 -14.19 12.21 30.06
N ASP A 318 -13.11 12.92 30.31
CA ASP A 318 -12.84 13.60 31.58
C ASP A 318 -13.42 15.02 31.54
N ASN A 319 -13.58 15.63 32.71
CA ASN A 319 -14.10 17.01 32.85
C ASN A 319 -13.04 18.08 32.60
N VAL A 320 -11.83 17.69 32.18
CA VAL A 320 -10.73 18.59 31.87
C VAL A 320 -10.48 18.57 30.38
N PHE A 321 -10.23 19.74 29.82
CA PHE A 321 -10.07 19.94 28.41
C PHE A 321 -8.76 20.68 28.11
N TYR A 322 -8.21 20.45 26.93
CA TYR A 322 -7.05 21.18 26.42
C TYR A 322 -7.39 21.92 25.14
N GLN A 323 -6.67 23.01 24.89
CA GLN A 323 -6.75 23.71 23.61
C GLN A 323 -5.95 22.93 22.55
N ARG A 324 -6.59 22.61 21.44
CA ARG A 324 -6.01 21.98 20.25
C ARG A 324 -6.00 23.00 19.11
N ASN A 325 -4.81 23.39 18.67
CA ASN A 325 -4.59 24.19 17.47
C ASN A 325 -3.23 23.83 16.85
N ALA A 326 -3.00 24.26 15.62
CA ALA A 326 -1.78 23.92 14.88
C ALA A 326 -0.49 24.38 15.59
N ASP A 327 -0.45 25.59 16.16
CA ASP A 327 0.75 26.12 16.81
C ASP A 327 1.13 25.37 18.11
N ILE A 328 0.15 24.96 18.92
CA ILE A 328 0.37 24.12 20.11
C ILE A 328 0.95 22.77 19.70
N LEU A 329 0.34 22.12 18.70
CA LEU A 329 0.79 20.83 18.21
C LEU A 329 2.17 20.91 17.56
N LEU A 330 2.47 21.99 16.84
CA LEU A 330 3.78 22.21 16.24
C LEU A 330 4.88 22.33 17.31
N ARG A 331 4.63 23.08 18.39
CA ARG A 331 5.54 23.12 19.55
C ARG A 331 5.74 21.73 20.16
N LEU A 332 4.66 20.95 20.26
CA LEU A 332 4.68 19.57 20.73
C LEU A 332 5.41 18.61 19.77
N LEU A 333 5.75 18.98 18.55
CA LEU A 333 6.50 18.12 17.62
C LEU A 333 8.01 18.40 17.63
N ARG A 334 8.47 19.54 18.18
CA ARG A 334 9.91 19.88 18.28
C ARG A 334 10.69 18.88 19.13
N SER A 335 11.98 18.68 18.88
CA SER A 335 12.77 17.76 19.69
C SER A 335 12.93 18.28 21.13
N ASP A 336 12.79 17.39 22.11
CA ASP A 336 13.04 17.66 23.54
C ASP A 336 13.67 16.40 24.17
N SER A 337 14.54 16.59 25.17
CA SER A 337 15.14 15.50 25.94
C SER A 337 14.14 14.78 26.86
N ASP A 338 13.07 15.45 27.30
CA ASP A 338 12.05 14.89 28.19
C ASP A 338 10.65 15.03 27.60
N VAL A 339 10.07 13.89 27.23
CA VAL A 339 8.72 13.81 26.65
C VAL A 339 7.65 14.32 27.61
N ASN A 340 7.74 14.06 28.91
CA ASN A 340 6.71 14.53 29.84
C ASN A 340 6.76 16.05 30.00
N ASN A 341 7.96 16.63 30.10
CA ASN A 341 8.12 18.09 30.18
C ASN A 341 7.65 18.77 28.90
N LYS A 342 7.94 18.16 27.75
CA LYS A 342 7.48 18.63 26.44
C LYS A 342 5.96 18.74 26.36
N PHE A 343 5.24 17.71 26.80
CA PHE A 343 3.77 17.71 26.83
C PHE A 343 3.24 18.73 27.85
N THR A 344 3.83 18.79 29.04
CA THR A 344 3.40 19.68 30.13
C THR A 344 3.62 21.16 29.80
N SER A 345 4.69 21.49 29.08
CA SER A 345 5.01 22.86 28.67
C SER A 345 4.24 23.33 27.43
N SER A 346 3.86 22.40 26.55
CA SER A 346 3.17 22.73 25.29
C SER A 346 1.65 22.77 25.44
N LEU A 347 1.06 21.81 26.17
CA LEU A 347 -0.38 21.70 26.35
C LEU A 347 -0.85 22.60 27.50
N ILE A 348 -1.90 23.38 27.23
CA ILE A 348 -2.52 24.28 28.21
C ILE A 348 -3.97 23.83 28.38
N SER A 349 -4.44 23.79 29.63
CA SER A 349 -5.85 23.55 29.94
C SER A 349 -6.73 24.68 29.40
N SER A 350 -8.01 24.41 29.11
CA SER A 350 -8.94 25.43 28.62
C SER A 350 -9.14 26.60 29.60
N ASP A 351 -8.85 26.40 30.88
CA ASP A 351 -8.88 27.42 31.95
C ASP A 351 -7.51 28.08 32.21
N GLY A 352 -6.48 27.78 31.40
CA GLY A 352 -5.14 28.36 31.52
C GLY A 352 -4.29 27.75 32.64
N GLN A 353 -4.76 26.72 33.34
CA GLN A 353 -4.01 26.08 34.43
C GLN A 353 -3.01 25.03 33.91
N GLN A 354 -1.95 24.79 34.70
CA GLN A 354 -1.04 23.67 34.46
C GLN A 354 -1.76 22.33 34.68
N LEU A 355 -1.61 21.44 33.70
CA LEU A 355 -2.20 20.11 33.70
C LEU A 355 -1.47 19.17 34.66
N SER A 356 -2.20 18.28 35.33
CA SER A 356 -1.57 17.32 36.23
C SER A 356 -0.75 16.27 35.46
N THR A 357 0.41 15.91 36.01
CA THR A 357 1.33 14.92 35.44
C THR A 357 0.65 13.57 35.19
N LYS A 358 -0.29 13.17 36.04
CA LYS A 358 -1.07 11.94 35.87
C LYS A 358 -1.91 11.95 34.60
N LYS A 359 -2.57 13.06 34.26
CA LYS A 359 -3.41 13.17 33.05
C LYS A 359 -2.56 13.16 31.78
N ILE A 360 -1.45 13.89 31.80
CA ILE A 360 -0.48 13.89 30.71
C ILE A 360 0.08 12.48 30.50
N GLY A 361 0.40 11.75 31.57
CA GLY A 361 0.85 10.37 31.48
C GLY A 361 -0.16 9.44 30.80
N ILE A 362 -1.46 9.58 31.09
CA ILE A 362 -2.53 8.82 30.43
C ILE A 362 -2.63 9.20 28.95
N LEU A 363 -2.59 10.50 28.64
CA LEU A 363 -2.59 11.00 27.26
C LEU A 363 -1.44 10.40 26.46
N ILE A 364 -0.20 10.50 26.95
CA ILE A 364 0.99 9.96 26.29
C ILE A 364 0.87 8.45 26.06
N LYS A 365 0.41 7.71 27.07
CA LYS A 365 0.40 6.24 27.03
C LYS A 365 -0.69 5.64 26.13
N LYS A 366 -1.88 6.26 26.09
CA LYS A 366 -3.06 5.67 25.43
C LYS A 366 -3.68 6.53 24.34
N TYR A 367 -3.62 7.85 24.47
CA TYR A 367 -4.46 8.77 23.69
C TYR A 367 -3.66 9.80 22.89
N ALA A 368 -2.34 9.64 22.73
CA ALA A 368 -1.49 10.62 22.05
C ALA A 368 -1.97 10.90 20.62
N THR A 369 -2.51 9.90 19.92
CA THR A 369 -3.06 10.04 18.57
C THR A 369 -4.28 10.95 18.52
N THR A 370 -5.03 11.13 19.63
CA THR A 370 -6.17 12.06 19.70
C THR A 370 -5.78 13.52 19.51
N LEU A 371 -4.49 13.84 19.66
CA LEU A 371 -3.94 15.16 19.36
C LEU A 371 -3.98 15.48 17.87
N PHE A 372 -3.94 14.47 17.01
CA PHE A 372 -3.81 14.61 15.55
C PHE A 372 -4.99 14.00 14.77
N ALA A 373 -5.88 13.26 15.45
CA ALA A 373 -7.03 12.59 14.85
C ALA A 373 -8.22 12.54 15.83
N GLU A 374 -9.41 12.30 15.30
CA GLU A 374 -10.60 12.09 16.13
C GLU A 374 -10.56 10.74 16.85
N PHE A 375 -11.07 10.71 18.08
CA PHE A 375 -10.94 9.58 19.01
C PHE A 375 -11.35 8.24 18.39
N ASP A 376 -12.50 8.21 17.70
CA ASP A 376 -13.08 6.99 17.14
C ASP A 376 -12.20 6.33 16.07
N LYS A 377 -11.32 7.10 15.42
CA LYS A 377 -10.41 6.59 14.37
C LYS A 377 -9.03 6.20 14.92
N THR A 378 -8.69 6.58 16.15
CA THR A 378 -7.31 6.46 16.67
C THR A 378 -6.82 5.02 16.76
N GLU A 379 -7.68 4.08 17.15
CA GLU A 379 -7.29 2.68 17.30
C GLU A 379 -6.87 2.07 15.95
N GLU A 380 -7.68 2.27 14.91
CA GLU A 380 -7.39 1.75 13.58
C GLU A 380 -6.11 2.36 12.99
N ILE A 381 -5.95 3.69 13.10
CA ILE A 381 -4.75 4.41 12.64
C ILE A 381 -3.49 3.85 13.33
N ASN A 382 -3.54 3.70 14.66
CA ASN A 382 -2.42 3.15 15.42
C ASN A 382 -2.11 1.70 15.03
N LYS A 383 -3.13 0.86 14.83
CA LYS A 383 -2.96 -0.52 14.35
C LYS A 383 -2.28 -0.54 12.98
N ASN A 384 -2.75 0.28 12.03
CA ASN A 384 -2.20 0.30 10.66
C ASN A 384 -0.77 0.84 10.62
N PHE A 385 -0.48 1.92 11.37
CA PHE A 385 0.89 2.45 11.48
C PHE A 385 1.84 1.46 12.16
N ALA A 386 1.36 0.77 13.21
CA ALA A 386 2.12 -0.29 13.88
C ALA A 386 2.46 -1.43 12.92
N LYS A 387 1.48 -1.94 12.16
CA LYS A 387 1.69 -2.97 11.12
C LYS A 387 2.77 -2.54 10.12
N LEU A 388 2.70 -1.31 9.60
CA LEU A 388 3.72 -0.76 8.69
C LEU A 388 5.14 -0.77 9.29
N CYS A 389 5.26 -0.57 10.61
CA CYS A 389 6.55 -0.51 11.29
C CYS A 389 7.24 -1.89 11.39
N TYR A 390 6.52 -2.96 11.76
CA TYR A 390 7.16 -4.26 12.04
C TYR A 390 6.80 -5.40 11.07
N HIS A 391 5.79 -5.28 10.19
CA HIS A 391 5.50 -6.28 9.16
C HIS A 391 6.53 -6.20 8.03
N ARG A 392 7.07 -7.34 7.60
CA ARG A 392 8.00 -7.40 6.45
C ARG A 392 7.25 -7.35 5.12
N SER A 393 6.10 -8.01 5.03
CA SER A 393 5.27 -8.05 3.82
C SER A 393 4.03 -7.17 3.97
N ALA A 394 4.14 -5.88 3.61
CA ALA A 394 2.96 -5.09 3.27
C ALA A 394 2.51 -5.34 1.81
N ILE A 395 3.42 -5.89 0.99
CA ILE A 395 3.19 -6.20 -0.41
C ILE A 395 2.99 -7.72 -0.52
N PHE A 396 1.75 -8.13 -0.72
CA PHE A 396 1.41 -9.53 -0.96
C PHE A 396 1.66 -9.85 -2.44
N SER A 397 2.71 -10.61 -2.75
CA SER A 397 2.68 -11.40 -3.98
C SER A 397 1.90 -12.68 -3.68
N PRO A 398 0.77 -12.93 -4.37
CA PRO A 398 -0.03 -14.15 -4.18
C PRO A 398 0.78 -15.42 -4.47
N HIS A 399 1.79 -15.28 -5.35
CA HIS A 399 2.63 -16.36 -5.87
C HIS A 399 3.86 -16.65 -5.01
N HIS A 400 4.29 -15.71 -4.15
CA HIS A 400 5.44 -15.92 -3.29
C HIS A 400 5.13 -16.91 -2.16
N LEU A 401 5.88 -18.01 -2.07
CA LEU A 401 5.81 -18.96 -0.97
C LEU A 401 6.86 -18.60 0.09
N PRO A 402 6.46 -18.27 1.33
CA PRO A 402 7.40 -17.98 2.39
C PRO A 402 8.12 -19.26 2.83
N PHE A 403 9.35 -19.12 3.31
CA PHE A 403 10.06 -20.19 4.00
C PHE A 403 10.22 -19.85 5.49
N LEU A 404 10.35 -20.87 6.34
CA LEU A 404 10.60 -20.66 7.76
C LEU A 404 11.96 -20.00 7.96
N SER A 405 11.97 -18.85 8.62
CA SER A 405 13.19 -18.17 9.04
C SER A 405 12.93 -17.28 10.25
N LEU A 406 13.94 -16.53 10.68
CA LEU A 406 13.84 -15.62 11.82
C LEU A 406 12.65 -14.66 11.67
N GLY A 407 11.73 -14.66 12.63
CA GLY A 407 10.58 -13.77 12.65
C GLY A 407 9.36 -14.27 11.87
N THR A 408 9.39 -15.49 11.33
CA THR A 408 8.20 -16.14 10.76
C THR A 408 7.21 -16.50 11.87
N VAL A 409 6.00 -15.95 11.81
CA VAL A 409 4.90 -16.19 12.74
C VAL A 409 3.91 -17.17 12.10
N VAL A 410 3.57 -18.20 12.84
CA VAL A 410 2.68 -19.28 12.41
C VAL A 410 1.59 -19.57 13.43
N LYS A 411 0.48 -20.17 12.99
CA LYS A 411 -0.59 -20.69 13.85
C LYS A 411 -0.74 -22.19 13.64
N SER A 412 -0.73 -22.98 14.71
CA SER A 412 -0.97 -24.42 14.64
C SER A 412 -2.44 -24.72 14.30
N THR A 413 -2.68 -25.79 13.53
CA THR A 413 -4.03 -26.30 13.23
C THR A 413 -4.55 -27.33 14.24
N LEU A 414 -3.78 -27.71 15.27
CA LEU A 414 -4.25 -28.61 16.33
C LEU A 414 -5.24 -27.91 17.27
N ASP A 415 -6.11 -28.69 17.93
CA ASP A 415 -7.15 -28.21 18.84
C ASP A 415 -6.61 -27.17 19.86
N ASN A 416 -7.24 -25.99 19.88
CA ASN A 416 -6.87 -24.71 20.54
C ASN A 416 -5.88 -23.77 19.82
N GLY A 417 -5.29 -24.15 18.69
CA GLY A 417 -4.74 -23.24 17.67
C GLY A 417 -3.73 -22.18 18.14
N GLY A 418 -2.65 -22.60 18.82
CA GLY A 418 -1.63 -21.69 19.36
C GLY A 418 -0.80 -20.98 18.29
N TYR A 419 -0.41 -19.73 18.58
CA TYR A 419 0.51 -18.93 17.77
C TYR A 419 1.96 -19.18 18.18
N TYR A 420 2.87 -19.14 17.21
CA TYR A 420 4.30 -19.34 17.42
C TYR A 420 5.13 -18.40 16.55
N ILE A 421 6.32 -18.03 17.02
CA ILE A 421 7.32 -17.29 16.24
C ILE A 421 8.61 -18.08 16.13
N CYS A 422 9.13 -18.21 14.92
CA CYS A 422 10.43 -18.81 14.65
C CYS A 422 11.56 -17.87 15.10
N ILE A 423 12.47 -18.37 15.93
CA ILE A 423 13.65 -17.63 16.42
C ILE A 423 14.97 -18.12 15.82
N GLN A 424 14.91 -19.06 14.89
CA GLN A 424 16.10 -19.58 14.21
C GLN A 424 16.69 -18.51 13.31
N GLN A 425 18.00 -18.29 13.39
CA GLN A 425 18.69 -17.31 12.55
C GLN A 425 18.52 -17.64 11.06
N ARG A 426 18.50 -16.61 10.20
CA ARG A 426 18.28 -16.81 8.75
C ARG A 426 19.35 -17.73 8.15
N CYS A 427 20.61 -17.60 8.58
CA CYS A 427 21.73 -18.45 8.13
C CYS A 427 21.54 -19.94 8.44
N ASP A 428 20.81 -20.28 9.50
CA ASP A 428 20.53 -21.66 9.91
C ASP A 428 19.24 -22.21 9.27
N SER A 429 18.48 -21.33 8.62
CA SER A 429 17.19 -21.60 7.99
C SER A 429 17.30 -21.88 6.48
N VAL A 430 18.51 -21.77 5.94
CA VAL A 430 18.87 -22.04 4.54
C VAL A 430 19.76 -23.28 4.44
N ARG A 431 20.05 -23.75 3.23
CA ARG A 431 20.94 -24.91 2.98
C ARG A 431 20.40 -26.19 3.62
N ILE A 432 19.09 -26.39 3.54
CA ILE A 432 18.41 -27.61 3.97
C ILE A 432 18.23 -28.48 2.72
N GLN A 433 18.97 -29.59 2.62
CA GLN A 433 18.93 -30.44 1.44
C GLN A 433 17.54 -31.06 1.24
N GLU A 434 17.24 -31.45 0.00
CA GLU A 434 15.96 -32.08 -0.33
C GLU A 434 15.73 -33.32 0.54
N GLY A 435 14.62 -33.35 1.28
CA GLY A 435 14.30 -34.43 2.21
C GLY A 435 15.11 -34.44 3.51
N GLU A 436 16.08 -33.54 3.71
CA GLU A 436 16.77 -33.35 4.99
C GLU A 436 15.79 -32.78 6.00
N MET A 437 15.69 -33.41 7.18
CA MET A 437 14.84 -32.92 8.26
C MET A 437 15.61 -31.98 9.17
N ARG A 438 15.26 -30.70 9.19
CA ARG A 438 15.83 -29.71 10.11
C ARG A 438 14.86 -29.35 11.20
N ARG A 439 15.39 -29.21 12.42
CA ARG A 439 14.66 -28.70 13.58
C ARG A 439 14.63 -27.18 13.52
N PHE A 440 13.45 -26.61 13.71
CA PHE A 440 13.20 -25.19 13.87
C PHE A 440 12.75 -24.89 15.30
N LEU A 441 13.23 -23.77 15.84
CA LEU A 441 12.94 -23.30 17.18
C LEU A 441 11.81 -22.27 17.16
N PHE A 442 10.76 -22.54 17.91
CA PHE A 442 9.58 -21.69 18.03
C PHE A 442 9.35 -21.28 19.48
N ILE A 443 9.03 -20.00 19.69
CA ILE A 443 8.50 -19.51 20.97
C ILE A 443 6.97 -19.41 20.85
N SER A 444 6.27 -19.81 21.91
CA SER A 444 4.81 -19.68 21.99
C SER A 444 4.39 -18.22 22.14
N LEU A 445 3.26 -17.86 21.53
CA LEU A 445 2.67 -16.54 21.58
C LEU A 445 1.26 -16.62 22.19
N GLU A 446 0.98 -15.72 23.11
CA GLU A 446 -0.32 -15.58 23.77
C GLU A 446 -1.14 -14.50 23.08
N GLU A 447 -2.40 -14.79 22.80
CA GLU A 447 -3.38 -13.79 22.40
C GLU A 447 -3.82 -12.99 23.62
N VAL A 448 -3.72 -11.66 23.54
CA VAL A 448 -4.05 -10.76 24.65
C VAL A 448 -5.08 -9.74 24.23
N ASN A 449 -6.20 -9.64 24.95
CA ASN A 449 -7.20 -8.60 24.70
C ASN A 449 -6.75 -7.26 25.29
N ASP A 450 -6.27 -7.30 26.53
CA ASP A 450 -5.82 -6.15 27.31
C ASP A 450 -4.38 -6.32 27.82
N GLY A 451 -3.67 -5.20 27.94
CA GLY A 451 -2.29 -5.15 28.45
C GLY A 451 -1.21 -5.01 27.37
N GLY A 452 0.04 -5.21 27.78
CA GLY A 452 1.20 -5.09 26.91
C GLY A 452 1.30 -6.26 25.93
N PHE A 453 1.53 -5.96 24.65
CA PHE A 453 1.74 -6.91 23.57
C PHE A 453 3.00 -6.56 22.79
N ASN A 454 3.50 -7.48 21.97
CA ASN A 454 4.72 -7.27 21.19
C ASN A 454 4.43 -6.80 19.76
N PHE A 455 3.45 -7.40 19.08
CA PHE A 455 3.06 -7.04 17.72
C PHE A 455 1.61 -7.47 17.40
N LEU A 456 1.08 -7.03 16.26
CA LEU A 456 -0.25 -7.41 15.74
C LEU A 456 -0.14 -8.36 14.55
N THR A 457 -1.11 -9.27 14.41
CA THR A 457 -1.33 -10.02 13.17
C THR A 457 -1.95 -9.13 12.07
N PRO A 458 -2.00 -9.58 10.81
CA PRO A 458 -2.74 -8.87 9.74
C PRO A 458 -4.19 -8.54 10.14
N ASN A 459 -4.85 -9.46 10.84
CA ASN A 459 -6.24 -9.32 11.31
C ASN A 459 -6.37 -8.47 12.59
N GLY A 460 -5.27 -7.93 13.11
CA GLY A 460 -5.27 -7.05 14.28
C GLY A 460 -5.27 -7.75 15.63
N ILE A 461 -5.03 -9.06 15.67
CA ILE A 461 -4.88 -9.83 16.93
C ILE A 461 -3.57 -9.41 17.60
N LYS A 462 -3.63 -9.06 18.89
CA LYS A 462 -2.46 -8.70 19.68
C LYS A 462 -1.78 -9.96 20.19
N LEU A 463 -0.50 -10.12 19.84
CA LEU A 463 0.30 -11.26 20.26
C LEU A 463 1.40 -10.81 21.23
N LYS A 464 1.51 -11.54 22.33
CA LYS A 464 2.53 -11.37 23.37
C LYS A 464 3.42 -12.61 23.42
N ILE A 465 4.71 -12.40 23.62
CA ILE A 465 5.67 -13.50 23.68
C ILE A 465 5.64 -14.14 25.06
N ASP A 466 5.52 -15.47 25.11
CA ASP A 466 5.74 -16.24 26.32
C ASP A 466 7.25 -16.40 26.56
N LYS A 467 7.77 -15.61 27.51
CA LYS A 467 9.18 -15.56 27.88
C LYS A 467 9.63 -16.75 28.74
N SER A 468 8.72 -17.65 29.11
CA SER A 468 9.08 -18.79 29.93
C SER A 468 10.04 -19.71 29.18
N THR A 469 11.08 -20.20 29.87
CA THR A 469 12.11 -21.04 29.23
C THR A 469 11.55 -22.38 28.75
N TYR A 470 10.42 -22.82 29.27
CA TYR A 470 9.73 -24.05 28.90
C TYR A 470 8.72 -23.88 27.75
N SER A 471 8.48 -22.65 27.27
CA SER A 471 7.58 -22.39 26.13
C SER A 471 8.20 -22.70 24.76
N LEU A 472 9.49 -23.06 24.75
CA LEU A 472 10.24 -23.36 23.52
C LEU A 472 9.76 -24.67 22.91
N ARG A 473 9.32 -24.58 21.67
CA ARG A 473 8.87 -25.71 20.87
C ARG A 473 9.84 -25.97 19.74
N THR A 474 10.23 -27.22 19.58
CA THR A 474 11.09 -27.64 18.46
C THR A 474 10.30 -28.52 17.50
N VAL A 475 10.24 -28.12 16.23
CA VAL A 475 9.47 -28.82 15.18
C VAL A 475 10.39 -29.16 14.02
N LYS A 476 10.21 -30.34 13.41
CA LYS A 476 11.00 -30.77 12.26
C LYS A 476 10.28 -30.49 10.95
N PHE A 477 10.99 -29.89 10.00
CA PHE A 477 10.52 -29.65 8.64
C PHE A 477 11.52 -30.21 7.64
N SER A 478 11.03 -30.67 6.49
CA SER A 478 11.86 -31.16 5.40
C SER A 478 12.31 -29.99 4.52
N GLY A 479 13.55 -30.06 4.05
CA GLY A 479 14.06 -29.15 3.03
C GLY A 479 13.40 -29.41 1.68
N THR A 480 13.02 -28.32 1.02
CA THR A 480 12.63 -28.23 -0.38
C THR A 480 13.32 -27.03 -1.01
N ASN A 481 14.08 -27.24 -2.09
CA ASN A 481 14.87 -26.19 -2.76
C ASN A 481 15.84 -25.42 -1.82
N GLY A 482 16.38 -26.07 -0.78
CA GLY A 482 17.30 -25.44 0.17
C GLY A 482 16.65 -24.81 1.40
N PHE A 483 15.32 -24.84 1.53
CA PHE A 483 14.57 -24.17 2.60
C PHE A 483 13.45 -25.06 3.17
N ALA A 484 12.93 -24.71 4.35
CA ALA A 484 11.64 -25.24 4.81
C ALA A 484 10.51 -24.35 4.24
N LEU A 485 10.03 -24.69 3.04
CA LEU A 485 9.10 -23.89 2.26
C LEU A 485 7.64 -24.16 2.64
N ALA A 486 6.78 -23.14 2.61
CA ALA A 486 5.34 -23.31 2.76
C ALA A 486 4.72 -23.87 1.47
N THR A 487 3.60 -24.59 1.61
CA THR A 487 2.73 -25.01 0.51
C THR A 487 1.45 -24.18 0.52
N LYS A 488 0.87 -23.90 -0.66
CA LYS A 488 -0.43 -23.23 -0.77
C LYS A 488 -1.53 -24.28 -0.79
N CYS A 489 -2.56 -24.13 0.04
CA CYS A 489 -3.75 -24.96 -0.03
C CYS A 489 -4.72 -24.38 -1.07
N GLU A 490 -5.18 -25.23 -2.00
CA GLU A 490 -6.09 -24.80 -3.08
C GLU A 490 -7.50 -24.44 -2.58
N ILE A 491 -7.91 -24.98 -1.43
CA ILE A 491 -9.28 -24.83 -0.91
C ILE A 491 -9.48 -23.46 -0.25
N ASP A 492 -8.51 -23.00 0.55
CA ASP A 492 -8.63 -21.77 1.35
C ASP A 492 -7.62 -20.68 0.94
N SER A 493 -6.77 -20.96 -0.07
CA SER A 493 -5.67 -20.09 -0.51
C SER A 493 -4.65 -19.71 0.58
N LYS A 494 -4.68 -20.37 1.75
CA LYS A 494 -3.73 -20.16 2.83
C LYS A 494 -2.43 -20.93 2.60
N LYS A 495 -1.37 -20.47 3.27
CA LYS A 495 -0.03 -21.03 3.16
C LYS A 495 0.30 -21.78 4.44
N TYR A 496 0.77 -23.02 4.32
CA TYR A 496 1.03 -23.90 5.45
C TYR A 496 2.44 -24.47 5.41
N PHE A 497 3.05 -24.62 6.59
CA PHE A 497 4.23 -25.47 6.76
C PHE A 497 3.80 -26.81 7.32
N GLU A 498 4.26 -27.89 6.68
CA GLU A 498 3.94 -29.26 7.06
C GLU A 498 5.12 -29.88 7.81
N PRO A 499 4.95 -30.20 9.11
CA PRO A 499 5.98 -30.89 9.87
C PRO A 499 6.21 -32.30 9.34
N SER A 500 7.45 -32.75 9.33
CA SER A 500 7.84 -34.09 8.87
C SER A 500 7.55 -35.21 9.89
N TYR A 501 6.57 -35.06 10.78
CA TYR A 501 6.29 -36.07 11.81
C TYR A 501 5.78 -37.38 11.17
N TYR A 502 6.25 -38.52 11.70
CA TYR A 502 5.67 -39.84 11.43
C TYR A 502 4.29 -39.96 12.07
N SER A 503 3.24 -39.42 11.46
CA SER A 503 1.86 -39.73 11.83
C SER A 503 1.39 -41.00 11.13
N LYS A 504 1.98 -42.15 11.48
CA LYS A 504 1.27 -43.42 11.28
C LYS A 504 0.09 -43.44 12.27
N GLY A 505 -1.10 -43.03 11.81
CA GLY A 505 -2.36 -43.27 12.52
C GLY A 505 -3.02 -42.09 13.26
N LYS A 506 -2.75 -40.83 12.92
CA LYS A 506 -3.60 -39.69 13.36
C LYS A 506 -4.42 -39.18 12.17
N GLU A 507 -5.73 -39.02 12.34
CA GLU A 507 -6.66 -38.51 11.31
C GLU A 507 -6.37 -37.05 10.91
N HIS A 508 -5.72 -36.27 11.77
CA HIS A 508 -5.28 -34.90 11.48
C HIS A 508 -3.83 -34.69 11.88
N SER A 509 -2.94 -34.58 10.90
CA SER A 509 -1.57 -34.09 11.11
C SER A 509 -1.62 -32.59 11.40
N GLU A 510 -0.85 -32.16 12.40
CA GLU A 510 -0.67 -30.73 12.66
C GLU A 510 -0.04 -30.04 11.46
N ARG A 511 -0.59 -28.90 11.07
CA ARG A 511 -0.01 -27.98 10.10
C ARG A 511 0.19 -26.62 10.76
N PHE A 512 1.07 -25.81 10.21
CA PHE A 512 1.35 -24.47 10.70
C PHE A 512 0.96 -23.45 9.62
N GLU A 513 -0.16 -22.76 9.81
CA GLU A 513 -0.61 -21.66 8.95
C GLU A 513 0.39 -20.51 9.06
N PHE A 514 0.94 -20.05 7.94
CA PHE A 514 1.73 -18.83 7.88
C PHE A 514 0.84 -17.62 8.12
N ILE A 515 1.19 -16.82 9.14
CA ILE A 515 0.45 -15.61 9.50
C ILE A 515 1.16 -14.38 8.96
N ILE A 516 2.44 -14.23 9.27
CA ILE A 516 3.25 -13.11 8.84
C ILE A 516 4.75 -13.34 9.05
N GLU A 517 5.60 -12.55 8.40
CA GLU A 517 7.01 -12.40 8.73
C GLU A 517 7.28 -10.99 9.30
N LEU A 518 7.98 -10.91 10.43
CA LEU A 518 8.40 -9.64 11.02
C LEU A 518 9.68 -9.10 10.35
N LYS A 519 9.86 -7.77 10.38
CA LYS A 519 11.12 -7.16 9.97
C LYS A 519 12.27 -7.64 10.85
N GLU A 520 13.45 -7.73 10.26
CA GLU A 520 14.60 -8.40 10.86
C GLU A 520 15.00 -7.85 12.23
N LEU A 521 15.09 -6.52 12.39
CA LEU A 521 15.45 -5.91 13.67
C LEU A 521 14.41 -6.18 14.78
N TYR A 522 13.13 -6.28 14.43
CA TYR A 522 12.08 -6.64 15.39
C TYR A 522 12.20 -8.12 15.79
N ALA A 523 12.44 -9.00 14.83
CA ALA A 523 12.65 -10.41 15.09
C ALA A 523 13.91 -10.66 15.93
N GLN A 524 15.01 -9.97 15.65
CA GLN A 524 16.26 -10.03 16.43
C GLN A 524 16.06 -9.57 17.88
N ARG A 525 15.31 -8.47 18.09
CA ARG A 525 14.95 -8.02 19.43
C ARG A 525 14.20 -9.10 20.21
N ILE A 526 13.32 -9.86 19.57
CA ILE A 526 12.59 -10.96 20.21
C ILE A 526 13.55 -12.08 20.65
N VAL A 527 14.54 -12.40 19.83
CA VAL A 527 15.59 -13.37 20.20
C VAL A 527 16.38 -12.87 21.39
N GLU A 528 16.79 -11.60 21.41
CA GLU A 528 17.52 -10.99 22.53
C GLU A 528 16.71 -11.03 23.84
N GLU A 529 15.43 -10.62 23.80
CA GLU A 529 14.55 -10.65 24.98
C GLU A 529 14.38 -12.08 25.54
N TYR A 530 14.30 -13.09 24.66
CA TYR A 530 14.22 -14.49 25.06
C TYR A 530 15.56 -15.02 25.58
N SER A 531 16.67 -14.75 24.90
CA SER A 531 18.01 -15.15 25.31
C SER A 531 18.38 -14.56 26.67
N SER A 532 18.00 -13.30 26.94
CA SER A 532 18.18 -12.67 28.26
C SER A 532 17.42 -13.42 29.35
N SER A 533 16.19 -13.85 29.06
CA SER A 533 15.37 -14.65 29.97
C SER A 533 15.97 -16.03 30.24
N LEU A 534 16.60 -16.64 29.24
CA LEU A 534 17.31 -17.93 29.35
C LEU A 534 18.63 -17.81 30.11
N SER A 535 19.37 -16.70 29.93
CA SER A 535 20.68 -16.47 30.55
C SER A 535 20.59 -15.91 31.97
N ARG A 536 19.39 -15.74 32.53
CA ARG A 536 19.22 -15.24 33.90
C ARG A 536 19.95 -16.14 34.89
N VAL A 537 20.65 -15.54 35.84
CA VAL A 537 21.40 -16.28 36.86
C VAL A 537 20.41 -16.83 37.88
N GLY A 538 20.36 -18.15 38.03
CA GLY A 538 19.59 -18.81 39.09
C GLY A 538 20.31 -18.71 40.43
N LEU A 539 20.16 -17.57 41.12
CA LEU A 539 20.60 -17.41 42.50
C LEU A 539 19.47 -17.81 43.44
N ASP A 540 19.75 -18.73 44.36
CA ASP A 540 18.85 -19.04 45.47
C ASP A 540 19.20 -18.09 46.63
N GLU A 541 18.58 -16.91 46.61
CA GLU A 541 18.76 -15.92 47.67
C GLU A 541 17.89 -16.27 48.88
N PRO A 542 18.32 -15.99 50.12
CA PRO A 542 17.51 -16.22 51.30
C PRO A 542 16.13 -15.57 51.15
N GLU A 543 15.06 -16.36 51.34
CA GLU A 543 13.67 -15.91 51.18
C GLU A 543 13.31 -14.67 52.02
N TRP A 544 14.01 -14.43 53.14
CA TRP A 544 13.92 -13.16 53.88
C TRP A 544 14.29 -11.96 52.99
N VAL A 545 15.45 -12.02 52.33
CA VAL A 545 16.01 -10.94 51.49
C VAL A 545 15.10 -10.71 50.28
N ARG A 546 14.59 -11.80 49.69
CA ARG A 546 13.66 -11.77 48.56
C ARG A 546 12.30 -11.14 48.87
N ARG A 547 11.88 -11.10 50.14
CA ARG A 547 10.62 -10.46 50.58
C ARG A 547 10.78 -8.97 50.91
N LEU A 548 12.00 -8.49 51.08
CA LEU A 548 12.30 -7.09 51.44
C LEU A 548 12.78 -6.23 50.25
N ASN A 549 13.31 -6.86 49.20
CA ASN A 549 13.56 -6.25 47.89
C ASN A 549 12.32 -6.41 46.99
#